data_AF-A0A7X9BDL5-F1
#
_entry.id   AF-A0A7X9BDL5-F1
#
_cell.length_a   1.000
_cell.length_b   1.000
_cell.length_c   1.000
_cell.angle_alpha   90.00
_cell.angle_beta   90.00
_cell.angle_gamma   90.00
#
_symmetry.space_group_name_H-M   'P 1'
#
loop_
_entity.id
_entity.type
_entity.pdbx_description
1 polymer ?
#
loop_
_entity_poly.entity_id
_entity_poly.type
_entity_poly.pdbx_seq_one_letter_code
_entity_poly.pdbx_strand_id
1 'polypeptide(L)'
;MIKSMTGFGRGEAVAAGKKFTFELKAVNHRYSEIVLRLPRSLQALEDRIRKIIQASVARGRVDGYLSMEDCGEKSATVKVDKALAEAYYNAMKELQETLGISEEIQLKQLVSLPGVLVVVEPEEDIEEWWPAVQAAVEAAVAQLVHMRTVEGAQLAKDLYDRVEQLNILNRNIMARSPLVVEEYRERLASRLNDFISDGTLTAERLCAEAAV
;
A
#
# COMPACT_ATOMS: atom_id res chain seq x y z
N MET A 1 -18.81 10.01 -6.66
CA MET A 1 -17.76 9.89 -7.71
C MET A 1 -17.22 8.48 -7.67
N ILE A 2 -17.11 7.78 -8.80
CA ILE A 2 -16.56 6.41 -8.86
C ILE A 2 -15.07 6.48 -8.51
N LYS A 3 -14.64 5.64 -7.57
CA LYS A 3 -13.24 5.53 -7.15
C LYS A 3 -12.77 4.10 -7.42
N SER A 4 -11.57 3.95 -7.97
CA SER A 4 -10.91 2.65 -8.13
C SER A 4 -10.71 1.95 -6.78
N MET A 5 -10.54 0.63 -6.81
CA MET A 5 -10.24 -0.20 -5.64
C MET A 5 -8.73 -0.35 -5.38
N THR A 6 -7.89 0.05 -6.35
CA THR A 6 -6.43 0.02 -6.27
C THR A 6 -5.86 1.43 -6.25
N GLY A 7 -4.69 1.60 -5.68
CA GLY A 7 -3.98 2.88 -5.72
C GLY A 7 -2.73 2.89 -4.86
N PHE A 8 -1.95 3.94 -5.05
CA PHE A 8 -0.73 4.21 -4.30
C PHE A 8 -0.74 5.67 -3.84
N GLY A 9 -0.15 5.92 -2.68
CA GLY A 9 0.11 7.25 -2.16
C GLY A 9 1.38 7.27 -1.33
N ARG A 10 2.13 8.37 -1.42
CA ARG A 10 3.36 8.62 -0.68
C ARG A 10 3.34 10.05 -0.17
N GLY A 11 3.75 10.20 1.08
CA GLY A 11 3.90 11.50 1.72
C GLY A 11 5.19 11.55 2.52
N GLU A 12 5.79 12.72 2.58
CA GLU A 12 7.06 12.96 3.25
C GLU A 12 6.98 14.22 4.09
N ALA A 13 7.59 14.18 5.27
CA ALA A 13 7.74 15.34 6.14
C ALA A 13 9.08 15.27 6.89
N VAL A 14 9.61 16.42 7.27
CA VAL A 14 10.87 16.53 8.00
C VAL A 14 10.62 17.31 9.30
N ALA A 15 11.09 16.78 10.43
CA ALA A 15 11.07 17.46 11.72
C ALA A 15 12.21 16.96 12.61
N ALA A 16 12.76 17.84 13.45
CA ALA A 16 13.82 17.52 14.41
C ALA A 16 15.03 16.77 13.80
N GLY A 17 15.41 17.12 12.57
CA GLY A 17 16.51 16.45 11.86
C GLY A 17 16.20 15.02 11.40
N LYS A 18 14.93 14.61 11.41
CA LYS A 18 14.45 13.32 10.92
C LYS A 18 13.51 13.51 9.74
N LYS A 19 13.59 12.61 8.77
CA LYS A 19 12.67 12.50 7.65
C LYS A 19 11.74 11.32 7.88
N PHE A 20 10.45 11.60 7.80
CA PHE A 20 9.38 10.61 7.88
C PHE A 20 8.81 10.42 6.47
N THR A 21 8.82 9.19 5.98
CA THR A 21 8.22 8.82 4.69
C THR A 21 7.14 7.80 4.92
N PHE A 22 5.92 8.10 4.49
CA PHE A 22 4.78 7.21 4.60
C PHE A 22 4.31 6.78 3.21
N GLU A 23 4.24 5.48 2.98
CA GLU A 23 3.78 4.88 1.74
C GLU A 23 2.52 4.06 2.01
N LEU A 24 1.52 4.23 1.14
CA LEU A 24 0.24 3.54 1.19
C LEU A 24 -0.01 2.82 -0.13
N LYS A 25 -0.35 1.55 -0.03
CA LYS A 25 -0.79 0.74 -1.16
C LYS A 25 -2.17 0.18 -0.87
N ALA A 26 -3.12 0.46 -1.75
CA ALA A 26 -4.46 -0.12 -1.68
C ALA A 26 -4.62 -1.21 -2.74
N VAL A 27 -5.20 -2.33 -2.33
CA VAL A 27 -5.58 -3.44 -3.20
C VAL A 27 -7.06 -3.80 -3.04
N ASN A 28 -7.62 -4.41 -4.07
CA ASN A 28 -9.00 -4.86 -4.04
C ASN A 28 -9.16 -5.97 -2.99
N HIS A 29 -10.01 -5.70 -1.99
CA HIS A 29 -10.37 -6.65 -0.96
C HIS A 29 -11.82 -6.44 -0.55
N ARG A 30 -12.49 -7.50 -0.09
CA ARG A 30 -13.92 -7.46 0.26
C ARG A 30 -14.19 -6.56 1.46
N TYR A 31 -13.32 -6.60 2.46
CA TYR A 31 -13.44 -5.85 3.71
C TYR A 31 -12.42 -4.71 3.78
N SER A 32 -12.68 -3.73 4.65
CA SER A 32 -11.69 -2.71 5.00
C SER A 32 -10.68 -3.33 5.96
N GLU A 33 -9.48 -3.57 5.47
CA GLU A 33 -8.37 -4.12 6.25
C GLU A 33 -7.19 -3.17 6.16
N ILE A 34 -6.68 -2.73 7.31
CA ILE A 34 -5.55 -1.78 7.35
C ILE A 34 -4.41 -2.47 8.08
N VAL A 35 -3.31 -2.67 7.36
CA VAL A 35 -2.09 -3.29 7.85
C VAL A 35 -1.02 -2.20 7.87
N LEU A 36 -0.56 -1.84 9.07
CA LEU A 36 0.48 -0.83 9.26
C LEU A 36 1.79 -1.49 9.65
N ARG A 37 2.88 -1.02 9.05
CA ARG A 37 4.25 -1.42 9.39
C ARG A 37 5.01 -0.17 9.79
N LEU A 38 5.34 -0.09 11.08
CA LEU A 38 5.91 1.07 11.74
C LEU A 38 7.24 0.67 12.42
N PRO A 39 8.24 1.56 12.50
CA PRO A 39 9.41 1.39 13.36
C PRO A 39 8.97 1.24 14.82
N ARG A 40 9.75 0.54 15.64
CA ARG A 40 9.43 0.30 17.06
C ARG A 40 9.17 1.60 17.83
N SER A 41 9.96 2.65 17.55
CA SER A 41 9.82 3.98 18.15
C SER A 41 8.49 4.67 17.81
N LEU A 42 7.79 4.28 16.74
CA LEU A 42 6.56 4.93 16.28
C LEU A 42 5.31 4.05 16.46
N GLN A 43 5.43 2.88 17.10
CA GLN A 43 4.29 1.98 17.32
C GLN A 43 3.16 2.62 18.12
N ALA A 44 3.47 3.52 19.05
CA ALA A 44 2.48 4.25 19.83
C ALA A 44 1.55 5.14 18.96
N LEU A 45 1.99 5.51 17.75
CA LEU A 45 1.21 6.33 16.82
C LEU A 45 0.29 5.49 15.91
N GLU A 46 0.35 4.15 15.97
CA GLU A 46 -0.37 3.26 15.05
C GLU A 46 -1.88 3.56 15.03
N ASP A 47 -2.51 3.66 16.20
CA ASP A 47 -3.95 3.90 16.30
C ASP A 47 -4.35 5.27 15.76
N ARG A 48 -3.50 6.29 15.92
CA ARG A 48 -3.76 7.63 15.38
C ARG A 48 -3.70 7.61 13.85
N ILE A 49 -2.66 6.97 13.29
CA ILE A 49 -2.49 6.80 11.84
C ILE A 49 -3.64 5.99 11.25
N ARG A 50 -4.04 4.90 11.90
CA ARG A 50 -5.15 4.04 11.49
C ARG A 50 -6.45 4.83 11.39
N LYS A 51 -6.76 5.71 12.35
CA LYS A 51 -7.96 6.57 12.32
C LYS A 51 -7.97 7.52 11.11
N ILE A 52 -6.84 8.12 10.77
CA ILE A 52 -6.72 9.01 9.59
C ILE A 52 -7.02 8.24 8.30
N ILE A 53 -6.47 7.04 8.15
CA ILE A 53 -6.69 6.19 6.96
C ILE A 53 -8.15 5.73 6.89
N GLN A 54 -8.73 5.29 8.01
CA GLN A 54 -10.12 4.83 8.08
C GLN A 54 -11.13 5.91 7.71
N ALA A 55 -10.85 7.18 8.03
CA ALA A 55 -11.71 8.30 7.65
C ALA A 55 -11.82 8.48 6.12
N SER A 56 -10.79 8.06 5.36
CA SER A 56 -10.74 8.23 3.91
C SER A 56 -10.99 6.95 3.11
N VAL A 57 -10.77 5.76 3.70
CA VAL A 57 -10.88 4.47 3.03
C VAL A 57 -11.89 3.56 3.72
N ALA A 58 -13.07 3.42 3.11
CA ALA A 58 -14.15 2.57 3.62
C ALA A 58 -14.08 1.10 3.16
N ARG A 59 -13.32 0.78 2.10
CA ARG A 59 -13.26 -0.56 1.51
C ARG A 59 -11.93 -0.83 0.82
N GLY A 60 -11.48 -2.08 0.90
CA GLY A 60 -10.23 -2.57 0.34
C GLY A 60 -9.20 -2.87 1.43
N ARG A 61 -8.12 -3.52 1.04
CA ARG A 61 -6.98 -3.71 1.93
C ARG A 61 -5.97 -2.61 1.67
N VAL A 62 -5.51 -1.96 2.73
CA VAL A 62 -4.52 -0.89 2.69
C VAL A 62 -3.31 -1.35 3.48
N ASP A 63 -2.19 -1.54 2.79
CA ASP A 63 -0.90 -1.78 3.42
C ASP A 63 -0.17 -0.43 3.51
N GLY A 64 0.17 -0.01 4.73
CA GLY A 64 0.89 1.22 5.02
C GLY A 64 2.27 0.94 5.60
N TYR A 65 3.28 1.67 5.14
CA TYR A 65 4.66 1.57 5.60
C TYR A 65 5.18 2.95 5.98
N LEU A 66 5.64 3.10 7.22
CA LEU A 66 6.32 4.31 7.69
C LEU A 66 7.81 4.01 7.81
N SER A 67 8.65 4.84 7.19
CA SER A 67 10.09 4.86 7.46
C SER A 67 10.47 6.17 8.14
N MET A 68 11.50 6.07 8.96
CA MET A 68 12.14 7.18 9.66
C MET A 68 13.63 7.14 9.33
N GLU A 69 14.16 8.24 8.82
CA GLU A 69 15.56 8.39 8.44
C GLU A 69 16.14 9.60 9.18
N ASP A 70 17.32 9.44 9.79
CA ASP A 70 18.06 10.57 10.37
C ASP A 70 18.69 11.39 9.24
N CYS A 71 18.35 12.67 9.17
CA CYS A 71 18.84 13.62 8.16
C CYS A 71 19.71 14.73 8.75
N GLY A 72 19.86 14.78 10.08
CA GLY A 72 20.69 15.76 10.80
C GLY A 72 21.96 15.14 11.38
N GLU A 73 22.91 16.01 11.76
CA GLU A 73 24.04 15.61 12.60
C GLU A 73 23.51 15.17 13.97
N LYS A 74 23.82 13.94 14.38
CA LYS A 74 23.50 13.46 15.73
C LYS A 74 24.18 14.38 16.74
N SER A 75 23.40 15.17 17.48
CA SER A 75 23.86 15.94 18.63
C SER A 75 24.10 14.99 19.81
N ALA A 76 25.07 14.08 19.65
CA ALA A 76 25.53 13.23 20.73
C ALA A 76 26.11 14.12 21.84
N THR A 77 25.42 14.16 22.99
CA THR A 77 25.93 14.92 24.15
C THR A 77 26.80 14.00 25.00
N VAL A 78 28.05 14.38 25.22
CA VAL A 78 28.93 13.64 26.13
C VAL A 78 28.67 14.15 27.55
N LYS A 79 28.16 13.27 28.42
CA LYS A 79 28.05 13.53 29.85
C LYS A 79 29.19 12.83 30.58
N VAL A 80 29.71 13.48 31.62
CA VAL A 80 30.65 12.89 32.56
C VAL A 80 29.86 12.35 33.75
N ASP A 81 30.00 11.05 34.05
CA ASP A 81 29.57 10.52 35.33
C ASP A 81 30.60 10.93 36.40
N LYS A 82 30.33 12.06 37.05
CA LYS A 82 31.23 12.65 38.05
C LYS A 82 31.41 11.74 39.26
N ALA A 83 30.35 11.04 39.67
CA ALA A 83 30.40 10.16 40.84
C ALA A 83 31.27 8.94 40.56
N LEU A 84 31.12 8.34 39.37
CA LEU A 84 31.96 7.22 38.96
C LEU A 84 33.42 7.64 38.75
N ALA A 85 33.65 8.81 38.15
CA ALA A 85 35.00 9.36 38.00
C ALA A 85 35.68 9.58 39.36
N GLU A 86 34.95 10.12 40.35
CA GLU A 86 35.45 10.32 41.70
C GLU A 86 35.75 8.99 42.41
N ALA A 87 34.88 7.99 42.25
CA ALA A 87 35.11 6.64 42.77
C ALA A 87 36.38 6.00 42.17
N TYR A 88 36.59 6.13 40.86
CA TYR A 88 37.80 5.65 40.21
C TYR A 88 39.06 6.37 40.69
N TYR A 89 39.00 7.70 40.85
CA TYR A 89 40.12 8.48 41.35
C TYR A 89 40.54 8.05 42.76
N ASN A 90 39.56 7.88 43.65
CA ASN A 90 39.81 7.46 45.03
C ASN A 90 40.42 6.04 45.09
N ALA A 91 39.91 5.09 44.29
CA ALA A 91 40.46 3.74 44.23
C ALA A 91 41.90 3.71 43.68
N MET A 92 42.21 4.54 42.68
CA MET A 92 43.59 4.68 42.17
C MET A 92 44.53 5.27 43.21
N LYS A 93 44.08 6.25 43.99
CA LYS A 93 44.87 6.87 45.06
C LYS A 93 45.16 5.89 46.20
N GLU A 94 44.17 5.09 46.61
CA GLU A 94 44.36 4.04 47.62
C GLU A 94 45.40 3.00 47.18
N LEU A 95 45.40 2.64 45.89
CA LEU A 95 46.41 1.75 45.30
C LEU A 95 47.81 2.38 45.30
N GLN A 96 47.94 3.68 45.02
CA GLN A 96 49.22 4.39 45.08
C GLN A 96 49.81 4.38 46.49
N GLU A 97 48.98 4.65 47.49
CA GLU A 97 49.37 4.61 48.91
C GLU A 97 49.79 3.20 49.35
N THR A 98 49.02 2.18 48.93
CA THR A 98 49.30 0.78 49.29
C THR A 98 50.56 0.22 48.63
N LEU A 99 50.83 0.60 47.37
CA LEU A 99 51.94 0.07 46.57
C LEU A 99 53.19 0.97 46.59
N GLY A 100 53.13 2.15 47.21
CA GLY A 100 54.24 3.11 47.24
C GLY A 100 54.53 3.74 45.87
N ILE A 101 53.54 3.80 44.98
CA ILE A 101 53.69 4.34 43.62
C ILE A 101 53.46 5.86 43.68
N SER A 102 54.44 6.63 43.19
CA SER A 102 54.43 8.11 43.27
C SER A 102 54.03 8.78 41.96
N GLU A 103 53.35 8.06 41.06
CA GLU A 103 52.95 8.58 39.76
C GLU A 103 51.74 9.51 39.87
N GLU A 104 51.62 10.52 39.02
CA GLU A 104 50.47 11.43 39.04
C GLU A 104 49.31 10.85 38.21
N ILE A 105 48.09 10.82 38.77
CA ILE A 105 46.90 10.36 38.05
C ILE A 105 46.52 11.41 37.00
N GLN A 106 46.59 11.03 35.73
CA GLN A 106 46.30 11.89 34.61
C GLN A 106 44.81 11.82 34.24
N LEU A 107 44.24 12.97 33.85
CA LEU A 107 42.85 13.05 33.38
C LEU A 107 42.55 12.04 32.26
N LYS A 108 43.50 11.79 31.35
CA LYS A 108 43.36 10.81 30.27
C LYS A 108 43.07 9.39 30.79
N GLN A 109 43.64 9.02 31.95
CA GLN A 109 43.42 7.71 32.56
C GLN A 109 41.99 7.62 33.07
N LEU A 110 41.51 8.65 33.79
CA LEU A 110 40.13 8.75 34.25
C LEU A 110 39.11 8.70 33.11
N VAL A 111 39.31 9.51 32.08
CA VAL A 111 38.40 9.62 30.93
C VAL A 111 38.37 8.33 30.10
N SER A 112 39.44 7.53 30.13
CA SER A 112 39.51 6.22 29.46
C SER A 112 38.81 5.09 30.22
N LEU A 113 38.42 5.30 31.48
CA LEU A 113 37.77 4.26 32.28
C LEU A 113 36.33 4.06 31.83
N PRO A 114 35.85 2.81 31.79
CA PRO A 114 34.48 2.50 31.37
C PRO A 114 33.44 3.29 32.17
N GLY A 115 32.53 3.95 31.48
CA GLY A 115 31.41 4.66 32.10
C GLY A 115 31.71 6.09 32.58
N VAL A 116 32.96 6.56 32.55
CA VAL A 116 33.29 7.94 32.96
C VAL A 116 32.77 8.96 31.95
N LEU A 117 32.96 8.70 30.65
CA LEU A 117 32.27 9.41 29.59
C LEU A 117 31.13 8.56 29.04
N VAL A 118 29.92 9.09 29.12
CA VAL A 118 28.73 8.46 28.56
C VAL A 118 28.21 9.35 27.45
N VAL A 119 28.06 8.78 26.25
CA VAL A 119 27.34 9.43 25.18
C VAL A 119 25.85 9.27 25.47
N VAL A 120 25.18 10.39 25.75
CA VAL A 120 23.75 10.44 25.96
C VAL A 120 23.12 10.90 24.66
N GLU A 121 22.38 9.99 24.02
CA GLU A 121 21.43 10.35 22.98
C GLU A 121 20.25 11.07 23.66
N PRO A 122 19.76 12.19 23.09
CA PRO A 122 18.61 12.90 23.64
C PRO A 122 17.40 11.96 23.72
N GLU A 123 16.59 12.09 24.77
CA GLU A 123 15.30 11.40 24.83
C GLU A 123 14.44 11.88 23.65
N GLU A 124 14.06 10.93 22.81
CA GLU A 124 13.21 11.18 21.66
C GLU A 124 11.75 11.18 22.10
N ASP A 125 11.11 12.35 22.06
CA ASP A 125 9.68 12.47 22.34
C ASP A 125 8.87 12.23 21.06
N ILE A 126 8.07 11.16 21.08
CA ILE A 126 7.15 10.78 20.00
C ILE A 126 6.14 11.89 19.70
N GLU A 127 5.71 12.66 20.70
CA GLU A 127 4.72 13.73 20.50
C GLU A 127 5.31 14.92 19.72
N GLU A 128 6.62 15.17 19.80
CA GLU A 128 7.28 16.20 18.98
C GLU A 128 7.28 15.81 17.49
N TRP A 129 7.31 14.52 17.19
CA TRP A 129 7.29 14.02 15.81
C TRP A 129 5.90 13.87 15.24
N TRP A 130 4.87 13.78 16.09
CA TRP A 130 3.49 13.54 15.66
C TRP A 130 3.02 14.51 14.56
N PRO A 131 3.23 15.84 14.64
CA PRO A 131 2.81 16.77 13.59
C PRO A 131 3.41 16.44 12.21
N ALA A 132 4.69 16.05 12.16
CA ALA A 132 5.36 15.69 10.92
C ALA A 132 4.88 14.34 10.38
N VAL A 133 4.74 13.35 11.26
CA VAL A 133 4.18 12.04 10.90
C VAL A 133 2.75 12.20 10.37
N GLN A 134 1.92 13.00 11.05
CA GLN A 134 0.56 13.30 10.62
C GLN A 134 0.55 13.94 9.23
N ALA A 135 1.39 14.94 8.97
CA ALA A 135 1.48 15.59 7.67
C ALA A 135 1.89 14.60 6.56
N ALA A 136 2.86 13.73 6.81
CA ALA A 136 3.27 12.69 5.86
C ALA A 136 2.13 11.70 5.57
N VAL A 137 1.38 11.29 6.60
CA VAL A 137 0.24 10.39 6.47
C VAL A 137 -0.90 11.04 5.68
N GLU A 138 -1.27 12.27 6.01
CA GLU A 138 -2.33 13.02 5.32
C GLU A 138 -1.99 13.24 3.85
N ALA A 139 -0.73 13.58 3.54
CA ALA A 139 -0.25 13.71 2.16
C ALA A 139 -0.37 12.38 1.38
N ALA A 140 0.05 11.26 1.98
CA ALA A 140 -0.06 9.95 1.35
C ALA A 140 -1.53 9.56 1.11
N VAL A 141 -2.42 9.80 2.08
CA VAL A 141 -3.85 9.52 1.95
C VAL A 141 -4.48 10.38 0.85
N ALA A 142 -4.13 11.67 0.79
CA ALA A 142 -4.62 12.57 -0.25
C ALA A 142 -4.20 12.10 -1.65
N GLN A 143 -2.93 11.69 -1.81
CA GLN A 143 -2.44 11.15 -3.08
C GLN A 143 -3.15 9.83 -3.46
N LEU A 144 -3.36 8.94 -2.50
CA LEU A 144 -4.09 7.69 -2.72
C LEU A 144 -5.52 7.96 -3.21
N VAL A 145 -6.24 8.88 -2.55
CA VAL A 145 -7.61 9.24 -2.93
C VAL A 145 -7.64 9.89 -4.31
N HIS A 146 -6.67 10.74 -4.62
CA HIS A 146 -6.54 11.37 -5.93
C HIS A 146 -6.35 10.31 -7.02
N MET A 147 -5.37 9.41 -6.87
CA MET A 147 -5.10 8.33 -7.83
C MET A 147 -6.33 7.45 -8.07
N ARG A 148 -7.03 7.06 -6.98
CA ARG A 148 -8.26 6.27 -7.07
C ARG A 148 -9.37 6.99 -7.83
N THR A 149 -9.45 8.31 -7.71
CA THR A 149 -10.48 9.12 -8.36
C THR A 149 -10.20 9.25 -9.86
N VAL A 150 -8.94 9.47 -10.24
CA VAL A 150 -8.52 9.54 -11.65
C VAL A 150 -8.74 8.20 -12.36
N GLU A 151 -8.26 7.10 -11.76
CA GLU A 151 -8.43 5.76 -12.32
C GLU A 151 -9.92 5.36 -12.36
N GLY A 152 -10.68 5.68 -11.31
CA GLY A 152 -12.12 5.41 -11.25
C GLY A 152 -12.91 6.12 -12.35
N ALA A 153 -12.55 7.36 -12.68
CA ALA A 153 -13.18 8.10 -13.77
C ALA A 153 -12.87 7.48 -15.16
N GLN A 154 -11.63 7.04 -15.37
CA GLN A 154 -11.23 6.38 -16.63
C GLN A 154 -11.94 5.03 -16.80
N LEU A 155 -11.98 4.21 -15.74
CA LEU A 155 -12.69 2.93 -15.75
C LEU A 155 -14.20 3.11 -15.98
N ALA A 156 -14.79 4.14 -15.39
CA ALA A 156 -16.20 4.46 -15.64
C ALA A 156 -16.45 4.75 -17.12
N LYS A 157 -15.60 5.57 -17.74
CA LYS A 157 -15.69 5.87 -19.17
C LYS A 157 -15.57 4.60 -20.03
N ASP A 158 -14.55 3.77 -19.80
CA ASP A 158 -14.37 2.51 -20.54
C ASP A 158 -15.58 1.57 -20.42
N LEU A 159 -16.17 1.49 -19.22
CA LEU A 159 -17.38 0.69 -19.00
C LEU A 159 -18.57 1.24 -19.79
N TYR A 160 -18.77 2.55 -19.83
CA TYR A 160 -19.82 3.16 -20.64
C TYR A 160 -19.64 2.85 -22.13
N ASP A 161 -18.43 3.01 -22.65
CA ASP A 161 -18.09 2.74 -24.06
C ASP A 161 -18.37 1.26 -24.41
N ARG A 162 -18.01 0.32 -23.52
CA ARG A 162 -18.31 -1.11 -23.70
C ARG A 162 -19.80 -1.42 -23.68
N VAL A 163 -20.55 -0.81 -22.78
CA VAL A 163 -22.02 -0.99 -22.71
C VAL A 163 -22.68 -0.47 -23.99
N GLU A 164 -22.20 0.65 -24.54
CA GLU A 164 -22.68 1.16 -25.82
C GLU A 164 -22.41 0.18 -26.97
N GLN A 165 -21.20 -0.39 -27.04
CA GLN A 165 -20.90 -1.41 -28.05
C GLN A 165 -21.76 -2.66 -27.92
N LEU A 166 -21.99 -3.15 -26.69
CA LEU A 166 -22.89 -4.28 -26.46
C LEU A 166 -24.32 -3.99 -26.93
N ASN A 167 -24.81 -2.76 -26.72
CA ASN A 167 -26.12 -2.36 -27.21
C ASN A 167 -26.19 -2.34 -28.75
N ILE A 168 -25.13 -1.86 -29.43
CA ILE A 168 -25.05 -1.89 -30.90
C ILE A 168 -25.08 -3.33 -31.41
N LEU A 169 -24.26 -4.21 -30.83
CA LEU A 169 -24.21 -5.63 -31.20
C LEU A 169 -25.56 -6.30 -30.96
N ASN A 170 -26.22 -6.01 -29.84
CA ASN A 170 -27.53 -6.56 -29.53
C ASN A 170 -28.59 -6.13 -30.57
N ARG A 171 -28.60 -4.85 -30.97
CA ARG A 171 -29.51 -4.37 -32.05
C ARG A 171 -29.25 -5.09 -33.37
N ASN A 172 -27.98 -5.30 -33.72
CA ASN A 172 -27.61 -6.02 -34.96
C ASN A 172 -28.08 -7.48 -34.92
N ILE A 173 -27.94 -8.15 -33.77
CA ILE A 173 -28.45 -9.52 -33.57
C ILE A 173 -29.97 -9.54 -33.71
N MET A 174 -30.68 -8.60 -33.05
CA MET A 174 -32.14 -8.51 -33.15
C MET A 174 -32.62 -8.26 -34.59
N ALA A 175 -31.93 -7.42 -35.35
CA ALA A 175 -32.25 -7.16 -36.75
C ALA A 175 -32.00 -8.38 -37.66
N ARG A 176 -30.97 -9.18 -37.36
CA ARG A 176 -30.65 -10.40 -38.12
C ARG A 176 -31.51 -11.60 -37.73
N SER A 177 -32.00 -11.67 -36.49
CA SER A 177 -32.74 -12.83 -35.98
C SER A 177 -33.89 -13.32 -36.87
N PRO A 178 -34.73 -12.46 -37.47
CA PRO A 178 -35.79 -12.90 -38.37
C PRO A 178 -35.26 -13.54 -39.66
N LEU A 179 -34.16 -12.99 -40.22
CA LEU A 179 -33.56 -13.48 -41.46
C LEU A 179 -32.98 -14.89 -41.31
N VAL A 180 -32.48 -15.24 -40.12
CA VAL A 180 -31.92 -16.58 -39.86
C VAL A 180 -32.97 -17.68 -40.05
N VAL A 181 -34.23 -17.42 -39.69
CA VAL A 181 -35.31 -18.40 -39.87
C VAL A 181 -35.63 -18.59 -41.35
N GLU A 182 -35.66 -17.50 -42.11
CA GLU A 182 -35.91 -17.55 -43.56
C GLU A 182 -34.74 -18.17 -44.33
N GLU A 183 -33.49 -17.81 -44.02
CA GLU A 183 -32.29 -18.45 -44.58
C GLU A 183 -32.27 -19.95 -44.27
N TYR A 184 -32.69 -20.35 -43.05
CA TYR A 184 -32.77 -21.76 -42.69
C TYR A 184 -33.87 -22.49 -43.49
N ARG A 185 -35.04 -21.85 -43.67
CA ARG A 185 -36.12 -22.38 -44.52
C ARG A 185 -35.68 -22.56 -45.96
N GLU A 186 -35.07 -21.54 -46.56
CA GLU A 186 -34.57 -21.58 -47.94
C GLU A 186 -33.52 -22.68 -48.11
N ARG A 187 -32.58 -22.80 -47.15
CA ARG A 187 -31.56 -23.84 -47.17
C ARG A 187 -32.15 -25.25 -47.02
N LEU A 188 -33.18 -25.41 -46.17
CA LEU A 188 -33.88 -26.69 -46.02
C LEU A 188 -34.63 -27.05 -47.31
N ALA A 189 -35.34 -26.08 -47.90
CA ALA A 189 -36.08 -26.26 -49.15
C ALA A 189 -35.15 -26.62 -50.31
N SER A 190 -33.99 -25.95 -50.44
CA SER A 190 -32.98 -26.29 -51.44
C SER A 190 -32.51 -27.73 -51.28
N ARG A 191 -32.14 -28.16 -50.07
CA ARG A 191 -31.69 -29.54 -49.82
C ARG A 191 -32.76 -30.57 -50.13
N LEU A 192 -34.01 -30.31 -49.76
CA LEU A 192 -35.13 -31.20 -50.08
C LEU A 192 -35.33 -31.33 -51.58
N ASN A 193 -35.24 -30.22 -52.32
CA ASN A 193 -35.32 -30.23 -53.79
C ASN A 193 -34.16 -31.00 -54.42
N ASP A 194 -32.94 -30.87 -53.88
CA ASP A 194 -31.78 -31.65 -54.35
C ASP A 194 -32.05 -33.16 -54.17
N PHE A 195 -32.52 -33.60 -53.00
CA PHE A 195 -32.84 -35.01 -52.74
C PHE A 195 -33.99 -35.56 -53.61
N ILE A 196 -34.98 -34.73 -53.93
CA ILE A 196 -36.08 -35.08 -54.84
C ILE A 196 -35.57 -35.19 -56.28
N SER A 197 -34.69 -34.28 -56.69
CA SER A 197 -34.11 -34.24 -58.05
C SER A 197 -33.14 -35.41 -58.28
N ASP A 198 -32.39 -35.82 -57.26
CA ASP A 198 -31.51 -36.98 -57.27
C ASP A 198 -32.27 -38.33 -57.15
N GLY A 199 -33.61 -38.30 -57.08
CA GLY A 199 -34.47 -39.50 -57.08
C GLY A 199 -34.45 -40.31 -55.78
N THR A 200 -33.80 -39.79 -54.72
CA THR A 200 -33.66 -40.47 -53.42
C THR A 200 -34.90 -40.34 -52.52
N LEU A 201 -35.71 -39.28 -52.72
CA LEU A 201 -36.96 -39.03 -52.00
C LEU A 201 -38.07 -38.64 -52.99
N THR A 202 -39.27 -39.22 -52.86
CA THR A 202 -40.46 -38.80 -53.63
C THR A 202 -41.29 -37.82 -52.80
N ALA A 203 -41.87 -36.81 -53.46
CA ALA A 203 -42.68 -35.77 -52.79
C ALA A 203 -43.83 -36.37 -51.94
N GLU A 204 -44.42 -37.47 -52.38
CA GLU A 204 -45.49 -38.20 -51.67
C GLU A 204 -45.02 -38.80 -50.34
N ARG A 205 -43.79 -39.35 -50.26
CA ARG A 205 -43.23 -39.89 -49.02
C ARG A 205 -42.89 -38.77 -48.02
N LEU A 206 -42.43 -37.63 -48.53
CA LEU A 206 -42.08 -36.47 -47.70
C LEU A 206 -43.32 -35.88 -47.00
N CYS A 207 -44.43 -35.75 -47.74
CA CYS A 207 -45.69 -35.27 -47.18
C CYS A 207 -46.28 -36.25 -46.14
N ALA A 208 -46.08 -37.55 -46.33
CA ALA A 208 -46.57 -38.56 -45.39
C ALA A 208 -45.80 -38.56 -44.05
N GLU A 209 -44.48 -38.33 -44.06
CA GLU A 209 -43.67 -38.24 -42.83
C GLU A 209 -43.81 -36.91 -42.09
N ALA A 210 -44.01 -35.78 -42.80
CA ALA A 210 -44.13 -34.45 -42.18
C ALA A 210 -45.52 -34.17 -41.56
N ALA A 211 -46.53 -34.99 -41.87
CA ALA A 211 -47.89 -34.88 -41.33
C ALA A 211 -48.08 -35.57 -39.97
N VAL A 212 -47.01 -36.16 -39.41
CA VAL A 212 -46.94 -36.81 -38.09
C VAL A 212 -46.24 -35.89 -37.10
#